data_AF-G0ZZ11-F1
#
_entry.id   AF-G0ZZ11-F1
#
_cell.length_a   1.000
_cell.length_b   1.000
_cell.length_c   1.000
_cell.angle_alpha   90.00
_cell.angle_beta   90.00
_cell.angle_gamma   90.00
#
_symmetry.space_group_name_H-M   'P 1'
#
loop_
_entity.id
_entity.type
_entity.pdbx_description
1 polymer ?
#
loop_
_entity_poly.entity_id
_entity_poly.type
_entity_poly.pdbx_seq_one_letter_code
_entity_poly.pdbx_strand_id
1 'polypeptide(L)'
;CYTGNEWDTSICTDGVSCAQKCCVDGADYSGTYGISTSGNSLNLKFVTKGPHSTNIGSRTYLMESDTKYQMFELLGNEFTFDVDVSNIGCGLNGALYFVSMDADGGLSRYSGNKAGAKYGTGYCDAQCPRDIKFINGEANVEGWTSSTNDVNAGAGKYGTCCSEMDI
;
A
#
# COMPACT_ATOMS: atom_id res chain seq x y z
N CYS A 1 4.65 -16.70 0.17
CA CYS A 1 3.27 -16.54 0.68
C CYS A 1 2.30 -16.08 -0.39
N TYR A 2 2.66 -15.09 -1.22
CA TYR A 2 1.82 -14.59 -2.31
C TYR A 2 2.68 -14.41 -3.56
N THR A 3 2.25 -14.95 -4.70
CA THR A 3 2.99 -14.88 -5.97
C THR A 3 2.01 -14.69 -7.12
N GLY A 4 2.30 -13.77 -8.04
CA GLY A 4 1.35 -13.37 -9.07
C GLY A 4 0.10 -12.78 -8.42
N ASN A 5 -1.04 -13.45 -8.58
CA ASN A 5 -2.30 -13.05 -7.97
C ASN A 5 -2.88 -14.09 -6.98
N GLU A 6 -2.07 -15.03 -6.48
CA GLU A 6 -2.53 -16.10 -5.61
C GLU A 6 -1.73 -16.21 -4.31
N TRP A 7 -2.42 -16.62 -3.24
CA TRP A 7 -1.80 -17.06 -1.99
C TRP A 7 -1.37 -18.52 -2.09
N ASP A 8 -0.23 -18.86 -1.49
CA ASP A 8 0.20 -20.25 -1.32
C ASP A 8 -0.60 -20.89 -0.19
N THR A 9 -1.62 -21.68 -0.55
CA THR A 9 -2.53 -22.33 0.40
C THR A 9 -1.87 -23.45 1.23
N SER A 10 -0.65 -23.88 0.88
CA SER A 10 0.12 -24.79 1.74
C SER A 10 0.69 -24.08 2.97
N ILE A 11 0.87 -22.76 2.88
CA ILE A 11 1.36 -21.89 3.96
C ILE A 11 0.19 -21.18 4.64
N CYS A 12 -0.70 -20.60 3.84
CA CYS A 12 -1.78 -19.71 4.24
C CYS A 12 -3.13 -20.44 4.28
N THR A 13 -3.42 -21.08 5.41
CA THR A 13 -4.68 -21.82 5.62
C THR A 13 -5.80 -20.94 6.16
N ASP A 14 -5.46 -19.88 6.88
CA ASP A 14 -6.36 -18.85 7.40
C ASP A 14 -5.61 -17.53 7.60
N GLY A 15 -6.33 -16.44 7.86
CA GLY A 15 -5.74 -15.10 7.93
C GLY A 15 -4.72 -14.93 9.05
N VAL A 16 -5.01 -15.45 10.24
CA VAL A 16 -4.14 -15.33 11.42
C VAL A 16 -2.85 -16.13 11.22
N SER A 17 -2.97 -17.40 10.85
CA SER A 17 -1.81 -18.28 10.68
C SER A 17 -0.93 -17.85 9.50
N CYS A 18 -1.53 -17.36 8.41
CA CYS A 18 -0.79 -16.80 7.28
C CYS A 18 -0.02 -15.54 7.70
N ALA A 19 -0.63 -14.59 8.41
CA ALA A 19 0.06 -13.39 8.89
C ALA A 19 1.23 -13.70 9.86
N GLN A 20 1.13 -14.78 10.64
CA GLN A 20 2.21 -15.22 11.53
C GLN A 20 3.37 -15.91 10.80
N LYS A 21 3.08 -16.62 9.71
CA LYS A 21 4.08 -17.39 8.93
C LYS A 21 4.72 -16.59 7.80
N CYS A 22 4.13 -15.45 7.46
CA CYS A 22 4.54 -14.59 6.36
C CYS A 22 5.11 -13.27 6.87
N CYS A 23 5.91 -12.63 6.03
CA CYS A 23 6.40 -11.27 6.26
C CYS A 23 6.30 -10.45 4.98
N VAL A 24 6.29 -9.14 5.16
CA VAL A 24 6.68 -8.18 4.13
C VAL A 24 8.13 -7.77 4.39
N ASP A 25 8.88 -7.49 3.33
CA ASP A 25 10.31 -7.19 3.40
C ASP A 25 10.59 -5.76 2.91
N GLY A 26 11.86 -5.35 2.96
CA GLY A 26 12.31 -4.08 2.43
C GLY A 26 12.06 -3.93 0.93
N ALA A 27 12.08 -2.68 0.47
CA ALA A 27 11.85 -2.33 -0.91
C ALA A 27 13.11 -1.74 -1.54
N ASP A 28 13.51 -2.26 -2.70
CA ASP A 28 14.42 -1.57 -3.61
C ASP A 28 13.64 -0.50 -4.39
N TYR A 29 13.52 0.68 -3.78
CA TYR A 29 12.72 1.79 -4.27
C TYR A 29 13.06 2.17 -5.72
N SER A 30 14.34 2.33 -6.05
CA SER A 30 14.75 2.81 -7.38
C SER A 30 14.78 1.69 -8.41
N GLY A 31 15.42 0.56 -8.11
CA GLY A 31 15.66 -0.49 -9.09
C GLY A 31 14.42 -1.33 -9.41
N THR A 32 13.54 -1.54 -8.42
CA THR A 32 12.34 -2.36 -8.58
C THR A 32 11.09 -1.51 -8.82
N TYR A 33 10.90 -0.44 -8.04
CA TYR A 33 9.67 0.35 -8.06
C TYR A 33 9.78 1.64 -8.90
N GLY A 34 10.99 2.09 -9.25
CA GLY A 34 11.18 3.36 -9.98
C GLY A 34 10.78 4.59 -9.17
N ILE A 35 10.94 4.50 -7.85
CA ILE A 35 10.71 5.58 -6.89
C ILE A 35 12.05 6.23 -6.56
N SER A 36 12.12 7.55 -6.68
CA SER A 36 13.32 8.31 -6.33
C SER A 36 12.96 9.65 -5.70
N THR A 37 13.84 10.16 -4.84
CA THR A 37 13.70 11.48 -4.22
C THR A 37 14.94 12.34 -4.47
N SER A 38 14.75 13.65 -4.46
CA SER A 38 15.85 14.63 -4.48
C SER A 38 15.41 15.91 -3.77
N GLY A 39 16.00 16.21 -2.63
CA GLY A 39 15.55 17.32 -1.78
C GLY A 39 14.09 17.13 -1.34
N ASN A 40 13.21 18.02 -1.78
CA ASN A 40 11.76 17.99 -1.53
C ASN A 40 10.94 17.35 -2.66
N SER A 41 11.59 16.81 -3.70
CA SER A 41 10.93 16.21 -4.86
C SER A 41 10.82 14.68 -4.70
N LEU A 42 9.67 14.13 -5.06
CA LEU A 42 9.39 12.69 -5.19
C LEU A 42 8.98 12.40 -6.64
N ASN A 43 9.65 11.44 -7.28
CA ASN A 43 9.32 10.97 -8.62
C ASN A 43 8.88 9.51 -8.57
N LEU A 44 7.70 9.23 -9.15
CA LEU A 44 7.08 7.91 -9.22
C LEU A 44 6.93 7.50 -10.69
N LYS A 45 7.67 6.49 -11.13
CA LYS A 45 7.48 5.91 -12.47
C LYS A 45 6.28 4.96 -12.50
N PHE A 46 5.57 4.96 -13.62
CA PHE A 46 4.43 4.05 -13.79
C PHE A 46 4.86 2.61 -14.03
N VAL A 47 5.80 2.34 -14.94
CA VAL A 47 6.28 0.98 -15.23
C VAL A 47 7.78 0.90 -15.02
N THR A 48 8.21 -0.03 -14.16
CA THR A 48 9.63 -0.30 -13.90
C THR A 48 9.91 -1.77 -14.20
N LYS A 49 10.77 -2.02 -15.20
CA LYS A 49 11.14 -3.37 -15.63
C LYS A 49 12.47 -3.75 -15.01
N GLY A 50 12.44 -4.68 -14.07
CA GLY A 50 13.61 -5.29 -13.46
C GLY A 50 14.06 -6.56 -14.20
N PRO A 51 15.09 -7.25 -13.71
CA PRO A 51 15.61 -8.47 -14.32
C PRO A 51 14.65 -9.67 -14.22
N HIS A 52 13.76 -9.68 -13.22
CA HIS A 52 12.90 -10.84 -12.90
C HIS A 52 11.42 -10.49 -12.75
N SER A 53 11.07 -9.20 -12.79
CA SER A 53 9.71 -8.72 -12.56
C SER A 53 9.47 -7.39 -13.27
N THR A 54 8.20 -7.04 -13.46
CA THR A 54 7.78 -5.71 -13.89
C THR A 54 6.82 -5.15 -12.87
N ASN A 55 7.16 -4.01 -12.27
CA ASN A 55 6.30 -3.28 -11.36
C ASN A 55 5.40 -2.30 -12.12
N ILE A 56 4.14 -2.17 -11.68
CA ILE A 56 3.14 -1.26 -12.23
C ILE A 56 2.60 -0.38 -11.10
N GLY A 57 2.79 0.93 -11.22
CA GLY A 57 2.37 1.92 -10.24
C GLY A 57 3.11 1.83 -8.91
N SER A 58 2.71 2.70 -7.98
CA SER A 58 3.15 2.67 -6.59
C SER A 58 2.18 3.48 -5.72
N ARG A 59 2.15 3.17 -4.43
CA ARG A 59 1.50 3.98 -3.40
C ARG A 59 2.51 4.19 -2.26
N THR A 60 2.70 5.44 -1.87
CA THR A 60 3.71 5.84 -0.87
C THR A 60 3.07 6.71 0.20
N TYR A 61 3.61 6.67 1.42
CA TYR A 61 3.17 7.51 2.53
C TYR A 61 4.35 8.36 3.01
N LEU A 62 4.06 9.59 3.44
CA LEU A 62 5.06 10.44 4.07
C LEU A 62 5.33 9.94 5.50
N MET A 63 6.60 9.87 5.87
CA MET A 63 7.04 9.37 7.18
C MET A 63 7.55 10.52 8.06
N GLU A 64 7.12 10.56 9.32
CA GLU A 64 7.70 11.43 10.36
C GLU A 64 9.03 10.85 10.86
N SER A 65 9.06 9.52 10.99
CA SER A 65 10.20 8.74 11.47
C SER A 65 10.19 7.35 10.84
N ASP A 66 11.21 6.53 11.12
CA ASP A 66 11.31 5.15 10.63
C ASP A 66 10.07 4.28 10.94
N THR A 67 9.27 4.63 11.94
CA THR A 67 8.16 3.79 12.43
C THR A 67 6.82 4.50 12.55
N LYS A 68 6.71 5.75 12.07
CA LYS A 68 5.45 6.51 12.08
C LYS A 68 5.23 7.32 10.81
N TYR A 69 4.00 7.29 10.31
CA TYR A 69 3.53 8.21 9.29
C TYR A 69 3.53 9.65 9.80
N GLN A 70 3.80 10.58 8.89
CA GLN A 70 3.54 11.99 9.14
C GLN A 70 2.04 12.22 9.11
N MET A 71 1.48 12.63 10.25
CA MET A 71 0.04 12.92 10.37
C MET A 71 -0.23 14.40 10.12
N PHE A 72 -1.42 14.68 9.58
CA PHE A 72 -1.87 16.03 9.26
C PHE A 72 -3.26 16.28 9.83
N GLU A 73 -3.42 17.41 10.51
CA GLU A 73 -4.72 17.96 10.88
C GLU A 73 -5.05 19.09 9.89
N LEU A 74 -5.94 18.83 8.93
CA LEU A 74 -6.19 19.75 7.82
C LEU A 74 -7.24 20.83 8.14
N LEU A 75 -8.11 20.57 9.11
CA LEU A 75 -9.21 21.48 9.42
C LEU A 75 -8.68 22.84 9.88
N GLY A 76 -9.07 23.91 9.18
CA GLY A 76 -8.63 25.27 9.48
C GLY A 76 -7.22 25.61 8.99
N ASN A 77 -6.58 24.72 8.23
CA ASN A 77 -5.22 24.88 7.70
C ASN A 77 -5.20 24.94 6.17
N GLU A 78 -4.01 25.23 5.60
CA GLU A 78 -3.71 25.20 4.17
C GLU A 78 -2.65 24.13 3.88
N PHE A 79 -2.85 23.36 2.80
CA PHE A 79 -1.87 22.40 2.28
C PHE A 79 -1.58 22.73 0.81
N THR A 80 -0.30 22.81 0.46
CA THR A 80 0.15 23.23 -0.87
C THR A 80 1.30 22.34 -1.33
N PHE A 81 1.33 22.01 -2.62
CA PHE A 81 2.40 21.24 -3.25
C PHE A 81 2.55 21.64 -4.72
N ASP A 82 3.75 21.45 -5.27
CA ASP A 82 4.01 21.54 -6.70
C ASP A 82 3.92 20.14 -7.33
N VAL A 83 3.38 20.06 -8.55
CA VAL A 83 3.26 18.80 -9.28
C VAL A 83 3.56 18.98 -10.77
N ASP A 84 4.32 18.05 -11.33
CA ASP A 84 4.54 17.93 -12.76
C ASP A 84 3.80 16.70 -13.30
N VAL A 85 2.69 16.94 -14.00
CA VAL A 85 1.87 15.91 -14.66
C VAL A 85 2.10 15.86 -16.17
N SER A 86 3.12 16.56 -16.70
CA SER A 86 3.37 16.67 -18.15
C SER A 86 3.58 15.32 -18.85
N ASN A 87 4.01 14.31 -18.10
CA ASN A 87 4.21 12.93 -18.58
C ASN A 87 3.17 11.94 -18.05
N ILE A 88 2.02 12.42 -17.56
CA ILE A 88 0.88 11.61 -17.11
C ILE A 88 -0.29 11.80 -18.10
N GLY A 89 -0.41 10.86 -19.05
CA GLY A 89 -1.45 10.90 -20.08
C GLY A 89 -2.79 10.28 -19.66
N CYS A 90 -3.72 10.21 -20.61
CA CYS A 90 -5.04 9.62 -20.41
C CYS A 90 -4.97 8.19 -19.85
N GLY A 91 -5.82 7.89 -18.86
CA GLY A 91 -5.92 6.57 -18.23
C GLY A 91 -4.96 6.35 -17.06
N LEU A 92 -4.11 7.33 -16.74
CA LEU A 92 -3.26 7.35 -15.55
C LEU A 92 -3.78 8.34 -14.53
N ASN A 93 -3.47 8.08 -13.26
CA ASN A 93 -3.78 8.99 -12.16
C ASN A 93 -2.55 9.17 -11.27
N GLY A 94 -2.01 10.38 -11.24
CA GLY A 94 -1.01 10.80 -10.26
C GLY A 94 -1.72 11.47 -9.10
N ALA A 95 -2.05 10.69 -8.06
CA ALA A 95 -2.90 11.15 -6.97
C ALA A 95 -2.07 11.58 -5.74
N LEU A 96 -2.51 12.67 -5.12
CA LEU A 96 -2.09 13.09 -3.78
C LEU A 96 -3.36 13.30 -2.95
N TYR A 97 -3.51 12.55 -1.87
CA TYR A 97 -4.72 12.50 -1.08
C TYR A 97 -4.40 12.15 0.38
N PHE A 98 -5.39 12.34 1.25
CA PHE A 98 -5.31 11.98 2.67
C PHE A 98 -6.33 10.91 3.02
N VAL A 99 -5.91 9.94 3.83
CA VAL A 99 -6.77 8.91 4.41
C VAL A 99 -6.58 8.84 5.91
N SER A 100 -7.63 8.46 6.64
CA SER A 100 -7.62 8.37 8.11
C SER A 100 -7.03 7.06 8.63
N MET A 101 -5.80 6.75 8.23
CA MET A 101 -5.01 5.61 8.72
C MET A 101 -4.45 5.87 10.13
N ASP A 102 -4.13 4.80 10.86
CA ASP A 102 -3.39 4.93 12.12
C ASP A 102 -1.91 5.30 11.84
N ALA A 103 -1.34 6.21 12.65
CA ALA A 103 0.03 6.70 12.47
C ALA A 103 1.10 5.59 12.53
N ASP A 104 0.83 4.48 13.21
CA ASP A 104 1.72 3.33 13.35
C ASP A 104 1.37 2.19 12.36
N GLY A 105 0.47 2.43 11.39
CA GLY A 105 -0.03 1.41 10.46
C GLY A 105 -0.94 0.37 11.12
N GLY A 106 -1.48 0.66 12.30
CA GLY A 106 -2.34 -0.23 13.08
C GLY A 106 -1.55 -1.19 13.98
N LEU A 107 -0.25 -0.97 14.17
CA LEU A 107 0.65 -1.82 14.97
C LEU A 107 0.16 -1.97 16.42
N SER A 108 -0.32 -0.88 17.04
CA SER A 108 -0.85 -0.88 18.41
C SER A 108 -2.23 -1.51 18.53
N ARG A 109 -3.07 -1.41 17.48
CA ARG A 109 -4.44 -1.94 17.47
C ARG A 109 -4.50 -3.42 17.16
N TYR A 110 -3.60 -3.91 16.31
CA TYR A 110 -3.65 -5.25 15.77
C TYR A 110 -2.37 -6.02 16.10
N SER A 111 -2.46 -6.90 17.10
CA SER A 111 -1.30 -7.65 17.61
C SER A 111 -0.63 -8.55 16.57
N GLY A 112 -1.37 -8.98 15.54
CA GLY A 112 -0.87 -9.72 14.38
C GLY A 112 -0.06 -8.86 13.39
N ASN A 113 -0.26 -7.53 13.38
CA ASN A 113 0.61 -6.63 12.65
C ASN A 113 1.90 -6.43 13.46
N LYS A 114 3.03 -6.91 12.92
CA LYS A 114 4.37 -6.68 13.48
C LYS A 114 5.24 -5.78 12.60
N ALA A 115 4.73 -5.34 11.46
CA ALA A 115 5.49 -4.56 10.48
C ALA A 115 5.23 -3.05 10.66
N GLY A 116 3.97 -2.65 10.83
CA GLY A 116 3.58 -1.27 11.11
C GLY A 116 3.87 -0.28 9.97
N ALA A 117 3.89 1.01 10.30
CA ALA A 117 4.06 2.09 9.33
C ALA A 117 5.38 2.01 8.54
N LYS A 118 6.44 1.48 9.17
CA LYS A 118 7.76 1.26 8.54
C LYS A 118 7.68 0.49 7.22
N TYR A 119 6.72 -0.43 7.12
CA TYR A 119 6.50 -1.28 5.95
C TYR A 119 5.18 -0.97 5.23
N GLY A 120 4.60 0.22 5.44
CA GLY A 120 3.44 0.65 4.65
C GLY A 120 2.11 -0.05 4.98
N THR A 121 1.95 -0.61 6.19
CA THR A 121 0.73 -1.33 6.57
C THR A 121 -0.41 -0.42 7.03
N GLY A 122 -1.63 -0.97 7.06
CA GLY A 122 -2.79 -0.27 7.64
C GLY A 122 -3.57 0.62 6.66
N TYR A 123 -3.35 0.46 5.35
CA TYR A 123 -4.10 1.21 4.33
C TYR A 123 -5.61 1.04 4.46
N CYS A 124 -6.33 2.12 4.20
CA CYS A 124 -7.78 2.20 4.10
C CYS A 124 -8.12 3.42 3.24
N ASP A 125 -9.30 3.41 2.62
CA ASP A 125 -9.85 4.56 1.90
C ASP A 125 -11.39 4.49 1.87
N ALA A 126 -12.06 5.39 1.15
CA ALA A 126 -13.52 5.42 1.10
C ALA A 126 -14.13 4.32 0.21
N GLN A 127 -13.32 3.63 -0.59
CA GLN A 127 -13.74 2.53 -1.46
C GLN A 127 -13.81 1.19 -0.73
N CYS A 128 -13.33 1.13 0.52
CA CYS A 128 -13.25 -0.12 1.29
C CYS A 128 -12.53 -1.26 0.52
N PRO A 129 -11.31 -1.03 -0.01
CA PRO A 129 -10.61 -1.91 -0.92
C PRO A 129 -10.41 -3.30 -0.34
N ARG A 130 -10.76 -4.32 -1.14
CA ARG A 130 -10.68 -5.74 -0.79
C ARG A 130 -9.43 -6.43 -1.34
N ASP A 131 -8.64 -5.74 -2.14
CA ASP A 131 -7.37 -6.19 -2.70
C ASP A 131 -6.20 -6.05 -1.72
N ILE A 132 -6.42 -5.37 -0.59
CA ILE A 132 -5.41 -5.24 0.46
C ILE A 132 -5.14 -6.62 1.08
N LYS A 133 -3.88 -7.05 0.94
CA LYS A 133 -3.41 -8.40 1.31
C LYS A 133 -3.36 -8.63 2.82
N PHE A 134 -3.16 -7.58 3.62
CA PHE A 134 -3.15 -7.65 5.07
C PHE A 134 -4.05 -6.56 5.65
N ILE A 135 -5.10 -6.97 6.38
CA ILE A 135 -6.07 -6.08 7.01
C ILE A 135 -6.17 -6.49 8.48
N ASN A 136 -6.15 -5.52 9.39
CA ASN A 136 -6.26 -5.75 10.84
C ASN A 136 -5.23 -6.76 11.41
N GLY A 137 -4.04 -6.81 10.83
CA GLY A 137 -2.98 -7.73 11.26
C GLY A 137 -3.19 -9.19 10.85
N GLU A 138 -4.15 -9.47 9.97
CA GLU A 138 -4.42 -10.78 9.40
C GLU A 138 -4.24 -10.75 7.88
N ALA A 139 -3.86 -11.88 7.27
CA ALA A 139 -3.84 -12.00 5.83
C ALA A 139 -5.27 -12.13 5.28
N ASN A 140 -5.59 -11.39 4.22
CA ASN A 140 -6.90 -11.39 3.58
C ASN A 140 -7.06 -12.59 2.63
N VAL A 141 -6.73 -13.80 3.09
CA VAL A 141 -6.68 -15.03 2.28
C VAL A 141 -8.05 -15.69 2.10
N GLU A 142 -8.97 -15.50 3.05
CA GLU A 142 -10.29 -16.13 2.99
C GLU A 142 -11.08 -15.60 1.78
N GLY A 143 -11.59 -16.52 0.94
CA GLY A 143 -12.36 -16.15 -0.25
C GLY A 143 -11.57 -15.37 -1.31
N TRP A 144 -10.24 -15.44 -1.30
CA TRP A 144 -9.40 -14.75 -2.27
C TRP A 144 -9.74 -15.15 -3.71
N THR A 145 -10.06 -14.17 -4.53
CA THR A 145 -10.38 -14.35 -5.96
C THR A 145 -9.40 -13.53 -6.79
N SER A 146 -8.63 -14.20 -7.65
CA SER A 146 -7.69 -13.57 -8.58
C SER A 146 -8.40 -12.61 -9.52
N SER A 147 -7.79 -11.45 -9.78
CA SER A 147 -8.33 -10.50 -10.75
C SER A 147 -8.33 -11.08 -12.17
N THR A 148 -9.35 -10.75 -12.95
CA THR A 148 -9.47 -11.18 -14.35
C THR A 148 -8.63 -10.35 -15.32
N ASN A 149 -8.13 -9.18 -14.88
CA ASN A 149 -7.40 -8.24 -15.72
C ASN A 149 -6.13 -7.65 -15.08
N ASP A 150 -5.80 -8.06 -13.86
CA ASP A 150 -4.54 -7.72 -13.19
C ASP A 150 -3.84 -8.99 -12.70
N VAL A 151 -2.64 -9.24 -13.21
CA VAL A 151 -1.87 -10.45 -12.91
C VAL A 151 -1.24 -10.44 -11.51
N ASN A 152 -1.27 -9.30 -10.81
CA ASN A 152 -0.66 -9.12 -9.49
C ASN A 152 -1.68 -8.91 -8.36
N ALA A 153 -2.96 -8.74 -8.71
CA ALA A 153 -4.03 -8.40 -7.78
C ALA A 153 -5.15 -9.43 -7.75
N GLY A 154 -5.93 -9.38 -6.69
CA GLY A 154 -7.14 -10.15 -6.46
C GLY A 154 -7.93 -9.47 -5.34
N ALA A 155 -9.00 -10.12 -4.86
CA ALA A 155 -9.80 -9.58 -3.76
C ALA A 155 -10.12 -10.68 -2.75
N GLY A 156 -9.87 -10.40 -1.46
CA GLY A 156 -10.22 -11.27 -0.35
C GLY A 156 -11.60 -10.97 0.22
N LYS A 157 -11.98 -11.68 1.27
CA LYS A 157 -13.26 -11.50 1.98
C LYS A 157 -13.40 -10.10 2.60
N TYR A 158 -12.33 -9.57 3.17
CA TYR A 158 -12.38 -8.31 3.93
C TYR A 158 -12.04 -7.10 3.05
N GLY A 159 -12.62 -5.96 3.39
CA GLY A 159 -12.23 -4.64 2.90
C GLY A 159 -11.82 -3.74 4.07
N THR A 160 -11.09 -2.66 3.79
CA THR A 160 -10.55 -1.75 4.81
C THR A 160 -10.97 -0.30 4.52
N CYS A 161 -11.79 0.27 5.39
CA CYS A 161 -12.50 1.53 5.15
C CYS A 161 -12.02 2.65 6.08
N CYS A 162 -11.89 3.87 5.57
CA CYS A 162 -11.78 5.07 6.39
C CYS A 162 -12.16 6.33 5.59
N SER A 163 -12.21 7.49 6.25
CA SER A 163 -12.43 8.76 5.57
C SER A 163 -11.27 9.07 4.63
N GLU A 164 -11.60 9.63 3.47
CA GLU A 164 -10.69 9.99 2.39
C GLU A 164 -10.96 11.44 1.96
N MET A 165 -9.89 12.18 1.70
CA MET A 165 -9.90 13.51 1.09
C MET A 165 -8.93 13.50 -0.09
N ASP A 166 -9.48 13.39 -1.29
CA ASP A 166 -8.76 13.61 -2.55
C ASP A 166 -8.57 15.12 -2.76
N ILE A 167 -7.32 15.61 -2.74
CA ILE A 167 -6.99 17.04 -2.95
C ILE A 167 -7.09 17.41 -4.43
#